data_AF-A0A3D4NZI5-F1
#
_entry.id   AF-A0A3D4NZI5-F1
#
_cell.length_a   1.000
_cell.length_b   1.000
_cell.length_c   1.000
_cell.angle_alpha   90.00
_cell.angle_beta   90.00
_cell.angle_gamma   90.00
#
_symmetry.space_group_name_H-M   'P 1'
#
loop_
_entity.id
_entity.type
_entity.pdbx_description
1 polymer ?
#
loop_
_entity_poly.entity_id
_entity_poly.type
_entity_poly.pdbx_seq_one_letter_code
_entity_poly.pdbx_strand_id
1 'polypeptide(L)' 'MGIPYQAIGIGLGFLLGIWAFIEADSAKGRVFIAAAMAAIFFLPVLWRSPAGFTVSFVCWIVFGLGCYIFLKWRGVGIL' A
#
# COMPACT_ATOMS: atom_id res chain seq x y z
N MET A 1 10.75 21.09 12.71
CA MET A 1 9.57 20.51 12.05
C MET A 1 10.02 19.90 10.74
N GLY A 2 10.41 18.62 10.77
CA GLY A 2 10.79 17.90 9.55
C GLY A 2 9.54 17.42 8.83
N ILE A 3 9.58 17.37 7.50
CA ILE A 3 8.52 16.75 6.71
C ILE A 3 8.38 15.29 7.18
N PRO A 4 7.18 14.83 7.57
CA PRO A 4 6.99 13.44 7.97
C PRO A 4 6.99 12.54 6.72
N TYR A 5 8.16 12.27 6.16
CA TYR A 5 8.36 11.42 4.98
C TYR A 5 7.68 10.05 5.13
N GLN A 6 7.58 9.56 6.36
CA GLN A 6 6.84 8.34 6.69
C GLN A 6 5.35 8.44 6.35
N ALA A 7 4.70 9.54 6.70
CA ALA A 7 3.29 9.76 6.39
C ALA A 7 3.04 9.89 4.88
N ILE A 8 3.98 10.50 4.15
CA ILE A 8 3.91 10.62 2.69
C ILE A 8 3.99 9.24 2.03
N GLY A 9 4.94 8.39 2.43
CA GLY A 9 5.09 7.05 1.87
C GLY A 9 3.88 6.16 2.13
N ILE A 10 3.32 6.22 3.35
CA ILE A 10 2.08 5.50 3.69
C ILE A 10 0.91 6.03 2.85
N GLY A 11 0.75 7.35 2.76
CA GLY A 11 -0.32 7.98 1.99
C GLY A 11 -0.28 7.60 0.51
N LEU A 12 0.90 7.63 -0.11
CA LEU A 12 1.08 7.23 -1.51
C LEU A 12 0.76 5.75 -1.72
N GLY A 13 1.27 4.86 -0.85
CA GLY A 13 0.98 3.43 -0.93
C GLY A 13 -0.51 3.12 -0.77
N PHE A 14 -1.20 3.85 0.10
CA PHE A 14 -2.64 3.72 0.33
C PHE A 14 -3.45 4.15 -0.89
N LEU A 15 -3.15 5.31 -1.48
CA LEU A 15 -3.83 5.82 -2.67
C LEU A 15 -3.63 4.90 -3.88
N LEU A 16 -2.40 4.43 -4.09
CA LEU A 16 -2.10 3.45 -5.14
C LEU A 16 -2.83 2.12 -4.92
N GLY A 17 -2.95 1.68 -3.67
CA GLY A 17 -3.75 0.51 -3.30
C GLY A 17 -5.23 0.65 -3.64
N ILE A 18 -5.84 1.78 -3.30
CA ILE A 18 -7.24 2.07 -3.66
C ILE A 18 -7.42 2.06 -5.17
N TRP A 19 -6.51 2.69 -5.90
CA TRP A 19 -6.64 2.75 -7.35
C TRP A 19 -6.47 1.37 -7.99
N ALA A 20 -5.50 0.58 -7.55
CA ALA A 20 -5.34 -0.80 -7.97
C ALA A 20 -6.56 -1.67 -7.62
N PHE A 21 -7.24 -1.40 -6.50
CA PHE A 21 -8.48 -2.07 -6.12
C PHE A 21 -9.63 -1.75 -7.09
N ILE A 22 -9.80 -0.48 -7.47
CA ILE A 22 -10.83 -0.06 -8.42
C ILE A 22 -10.60 -0.76 -9.77
N GLU A 23 -9.35 -0.77 -10.23
CA GLU A 23 -8.94 -1.30 -11.53
C GLU A 23 -8.89 -2.83 -11.59
N ALA A 24 -8.87 -3.51 -10.45
CA ALA A 24 -8.89 -4.97 -10.45
C ALA A 24 -10.25 -5.49 -10.96
N ASP A 25 -10.26 -6.07 -12.17
CA ASP A 25 -11.47 -6.69 -12.76
C ASP A 25 -11.99 -7.91 -11.98
N SER A 26 -11.09 -8.61 -11.29
CA SER A 26 -11.43 -9.84 -10.58
C SER A 26 -11.75 -9.56 -9.12
N ALA A 27 -12.84 -10.15 -8.63
CA ALA A 27 -13.18 -10.11 -7.20
C ALA A 27 -12.04 -10.66 -6.33
N LYS A 28 -11.32 -11.68 -6.80
CA LYS A 28 -10.14 -12.23 -6.11
C LYS A 28 -9.01 -11.21 -5.97
N GLY A 29 -8.73 -10.44 -7.04
CA GLY A 29 -7.71 -9.38 -7.02
C GLY A 29 -8.08 -8.25 -6.06
N ARG A 30 -9.34 -7.81 -6.08
CA ARG A 30 -9.86 -6.81 -5.14
C ARG A 30 -9.71 -7.25 -3.69
N VAL A 31 -10.11 -8.49 -3.39
CA VAL A 31 -9.98 -9.06 -2.04
C VAL A 31 -8.51 -9.14 -1.61
N PHE A 32 -7.61 -9.55 -2.49
CA PHE A 32 -6.18 -9.61 -2.19
C PHE A 32 -5.59 -8.24 -1.85
N ILE A 33 -5.90 -7.21 -2.65
CA ILE A 33 -5.42 -5.84 -2.43
C ILE A 33 -5.96 -5.28 -1.11
N ALA A 34 -7.26 -5.45 -0.84
CA ALA A 34 -7.87 -5.01 0.41
C ALA A 34 -7.30 -5.75 1.63
N ALA A 35 -7.09 -7.06 1.54
CA ALA A 35 -6.49 -7.86 2.60
C ALA A 35 -5.04 -7.44 2.88
N ALA A 36 -4.24 -7.18 1.84
CA ALA A 36 -2.88 -6.69 1.98
C ALA A 36 -2.84 -5.32 2.66
N MET A 37 -3.71 -4.37 2.24
CA MET A 37 -3.83 -3.06 2.90
C MET A 37 -4.17 -3.20 4.39
N ALA A 38 -5.16 -4.02 4.72
CA ALA A 38 -5.55 -4.26 6.10
C ALA A 38 -4.40 -4.88 6.92
N ALA A 39 -3.73 -5.89 6.38
CA ALA A 39 -2.63 -6.56 7.08
C ALA A 39 -1.48 -5.59 7.40
N ILE A 40 -1.09 -4.74 6.44
CA ILE A 40 0.00 -3.76 6.63
C ILE A 40 -0.41 -2.67 7.62
N PHE A 41 -1.68 -2.25 7.59
CA PHE A 41 -2.23 -1.25 8.51
C PHE A 41 -2.29 -1.73 9.96
N PHE A 42 -2.66 -3.00 10.20
CA PHE A 42 -2.74 -3.57 11.54
C PHE A 42 -1.39 -4.11 12.06
N LEU A 43 -0.37 -4.21 11.22
CA LEU A 43 0.98 -4.65 11.60
C LEU A 43 1.56 -3.92 12.84
N PRO A 44 1.55 -2.57 12.93
CA PRO A 44 2.04 -1.86 14.11
C PRO A 44 1.16 -2.04 15.36
N VAL A 45 -0.11 -2.42 15.18
CA VAL A 45 -1.04 -2.73 16.28
C VAL A 45 -0.72 -4.09 16.90
N LEU A 46 -0.43 -5.08 16.06
CA LEU A 46 -0.04 -6.43 16.48
C LEU A 46 1.40 -6.47 17.02
N TRP A 47 2.29 -5.67 16.44
CA TRP A 47 3.68 -5.57 16.83
C TRP A 47 4.02 -4.15 17.30
N ARG A 48 3.62 -3.85 18.54
CA ARG A 48 3.85 -2.55 19.21
C ARG A 48 5.33 -2.36 19.59
N SER A 49 6.18 -2.21 18.59
CA SER A 49 7.60 -1.88 18.76
C SER A 49 8.05 -0.88 17.68
N PRO A 50 9.13 -0.11 17.90
CA PRO A 50 9.72 0.74 16.87
C PRO A 50 10.11 -0.03 15.60
N ALA A 51 10.52 -1.29 15.77
CA ALA A 51 10.78 -2.20 14.65
C ALA A 51 9.50 -2.50 13.87
N GLY A 52 8.37 -2.77 14.55
CA GLY A 52 7.07 -3.02 13.91
C GLY A 52 6.57 -1.83 13.08
N PHE A 53 6.77 -0.61 13.56
CA PHE A 53 6.48 0.62 12.78
C PHE A 53 7.36 0.73 11.52
N THR A 54 8.64 0.41 11.65
CA THR A 54 9.59 0.48 10.52
C THR A 54 9.26 -0.57 9.46
N VAL A 55 8.94 -1.80 9.89
CA VAL A 55 8.52 -2.88 8.97
C VAL A 55 7.21 -2.52 8.29
N SER A 56 6.22 -1.98 9.01
CA SER A 56 4.96 -1.51 8.41
C SER A 56 5.20 -0.45 7.34
N PHE A 57 6.11 0.50 7.61
CA PHE A 57 6.47 1.53 6.63
C PHE A 57 7.12 0.94 5.36
N VAL A 58 8.06 0.00 5.51
CA VAL A 58 8.67 -0.69 4.38
C VAL A 58 7.63 -1.49 3.59
N CYS A 59 6.72 -2.19 4.28
CA CYS A 59 5.62 -2.91 3.64
C CYS A 59 4.71 -1.97 2.83
N TRP A 60 4.41 -0.77 3.34
CA TRP A 60 3.65 0.24 2.59
C TRP A 60 4.35 0.68 1.31
N ILE A 61 5.67 0.86 1.34
CA ILE A 61 6.46 1.22 0.15
C ILE A 61 6.42 0.07 -0.88
N VAL A 62 6.69 -1.16 -0.44
CA VAL A 62 6.69 -2.34 -1.33
C VAL A 62 5.29 -2.58 -1.92
N PHE A 63 4.25 -2.45 -1.10
CA PHE A 63 2.87 -2.57 -1.54
C PHE A 63 2.48 -1.49 -2.54
N GLY A 64 2.82 -0.22 -2.26
CA GLY A 64 2.61 0.89 -3.20
C GLY A 64 3.32 0.67 -4.53
N LEU A 65 4.58 0.22 -4.50
CA LEU A 65 5.34 -0.10 -5.71
C LEU A 65 4.70 -1.25 -6.49
N GLY A 66 4.22 -2.29 -5.81
CA GLY A 66 3.49 -3.40 -6.43
C GLY A 66 2.19 -2.95 -7.10
N CYS A 67 1.42 -2.08 -6.44
CA CYS A 67 0.20 -1.49 -7.00
C CYS A 67 0.50 -0.60 -8.22
N TYR A 68 1.57 0.19 -8.17
CA TYR A 68 2.03 0.98 -9.30
C TYR A 68 2.43 0.10 -10.50
N ILE A 69 3.20 -0.96 -10.28
CA ILE A 69 3.59 -1.90 -11.34
C ILE A 69 2.34 -2.58 -11.92
N PHE A 70 1.41 -3.01 -11.07
CA PHE A 70 0.14 -3.61 -11.50
C PHE A 70 -0.68 -2.67 -12.39
N LEU A 71 -0.87 -1.42 -11.97
CA LEU A 71 -1.57 -0.39 -12.75
C LEU A 71 -0.86 -0.09 -14.08
N LYS A 72 0.47 0.01 -14.05
CA LYS A 72 1.29 0.21 -15.25
C LYS A 72 1.15 -0.95 -16.26
N TRP A 73 1.14 -2.19 -15.77
CA TRP A 73 0.96 -3.37 -16.63
C TRP A 73 -0.45 -3.47 -17.21
N ARG A 74 -1.45 -2.93 -16.53
CA ARG A 74 -2.83 -2.81 -17.02
C ARG A 74 -3.01 -1.73 -18.08
N GLY A 75 -1.97 -0.95 -18.39
CA GLY A 75 -2.07 0.19 -19.31
C GLY A 75 -2.81 1.39 -18.71
N VAL A 76 -3.06 1.37 -17.40
CA VAL A 76 -3.73 2.44 -16.65
C VAL A 76 -2.65 3.42 -16.23
N GLY A 77 -2.16 4.17 -17.21
CA GLY A 77 -1.15 5.20 -16.99
C GLY A 77 -1.77 6.39 -16.28
N ILE A 78 -1.11 6.85 -15.21
CA ILE A 78 -1.11 8.29 -14.91
C ILE A 78 -0.41 8.92 -16.11
N LEU A 79 -1.20 9.59 -16.95
CA LEU A 79 -0.72 10.38 -18.07
C LEU A 79 -0.20 11.73 -17.56
#